data_AF-A0A7W5K9V0-F1
#
_entry.id   AF-A0A7W5K9V0-F1
#
_cell.length_a   1.000
_cell.length_b   1.000
_cell.length_c   1.000
_cell.angle_alpha   90.00
_cell.angle_beta   90.00
_cell.angle_gamma   90.00
#
_symmetry.space_group_name_H-M   'P 1'
#
loop_
_entity.id
_entity.type
_entity.pdbx_description
1 polymer ?
#
loop_
_entity_poly.entity_id
_entity_poly.type
_entity_poly.pdbx_seq_one_letter_code
_entity_poly.pdbx_strand_id
1 'polypeptide(L)'
;MACNKRKPGSGCAAIGGYSRQLGVIGVSDSCIATFPGDMAVAMRVLDAVVETVDATGQRRSIPIADFHRLWGDKPEQDTVLKQGELITAVTLPKPLGGKQFYEKVRDRASYAYALVSVAAVIQPDGTGRVAFGGVAPRPWRVEAADALLPRGAAAVTARAFQGATPTKDNAFKLPLATRALASVLAEAKA
;
A
#
# COMPACT_ATOMS: atom_id res chain seq x y z
N MET A 1 16.75 19.40 -9.24
CA MET A 1 15.82 19.22 -8.09
C MET A 1 16.30 18.06 -7.22
N ALA A 2 16.39 18.29 -5.90
CA ALA A 2 16.85 17.33 -4.88
C ALA A 2 15.95 16.08 -4.81
N CYS A 3 16.54 14.88 -4.84
CA CYS A 3 15.80 13.62 -4.69
C CYS A 3 16.71 12.48 -4.21
N ASN A 4 16.65 12.16 -2.92
CA ASN A 4 17.43 11.08 -2.30
C ASN A 4 17.26 9.72 -3.00
N LYS A 5 16.03 9.40 -3.44
CA LYS A 5 15.76 8.15 -4.19
C LYS A 5 16.54 8.06 -5.51
N ARG A 6 16.83 9.19 -6.16
CA ARG A 6 17.57 9.24 -7.44
C ARG A 6 19.07 9.50 -7.26
N LYS A 7 19.42 10.33 -6.27
CA LYS A 7 20.80 10.66 -5.90
C LYS A 7 20.85 10.75 -4.36
N PRO A 8 21.32 9.70 -3.67
CA PRO A 8 21.40 9.68 -2.21
C PRO A 8 22.14 10.92 -1.66
N GLY A 9 21.64 11.46 -0.55
CA GLY A 9 22.19 12.65 0.10
C GLY A 9 21.84 13.99 -0.57
N SER A 10 21.15 13.99 -1.72
CA SER A 10 20.77 15.25 -2.40
C SER A 10 19.59 15.98 -1.75
N GLY A 11 18.88 15.36 -0.80
CA GLY A 11 17.68 15.89 -0.13
C GLY A 11 16.37 15.41 -0.78
N CYS A 12 15.22 15.84 -0.22
CA CYS A 12 13.90 15.52 -0.75
C CYS A 12 13.14 16.81 -1.10
N ALA A 13 13.13 17.21 -2.37
CA ALA A 13 12.46 18.46 -2.79
C ALA A 13 10.93 18.46 -2.59
N ALA A 14 10.33 17.29 -2.37
CA ALA A 14 8.92 17.19 -2.09
C ALA A 14 8.56 17.60 -0.64
N ILE A 15 9.50 17.45 0.29
CA ILE A 15 9.33 17.92 1.67
C ILE A 15 9.48 19.44 1.65
N GLY A 16 8.42 20.15 2.04
CA GLY A 16 8.33 21.61 1.89
C GLY A 16 8.02 22.08 0.47
N GLY A 17 7.88 21.17 -0.49
CA GLY A 17 7.42 21.43 -1.86
C GLY A 17 5.97 20.98 -2.08
N TYR A 18 5.65 20.52 -3.29
CA TYR A 18 4.33 19.96 -3.61
C TYR A 18 4.23 18.49 -3.17
N SER A 19 3.39 18.20 -2.19
CA SER A 19 3.30 16.87 -1.57
C SER A 19 1.92 16.21 -1.61
N ARG A 20 0.94 16.82 -2.29
CA ARG A 20 -0.46 16.34 -2.34
C ARG A 20 -0.63 14.86 -2.66
N GLN A 21 0.14 14.34 -3.62
CA GLN A 21 0.04 12.95 -4.08
C GLN A 21 0.88 11.96 -3.26
N LEU A 22 1.63 12.43 -2.27
CA LEU A 22 2.67 11.64 -1.60
C LEU A 22 2.17 10.90 -0.37
N GLY A 23 3.05 10.12 0.26
CA GLY A 23 2.72 9.20 1.35
C GLY A 23 2.41 9.93 2.64
N VAL A 24 1.58 9.29 3.47
CA VAL A 24 1.17 9.76 4.79
C VAL A 24 1.60 8.81 5.89
N ILE A 25 2.02 7.59 5.57
CA ILE A 25 2.45 6.58 6.54
C ILE A 25 3.62 5.74 6.00
N GLY A 26 4.49 5.29 6.91
CA GLY A 26 5.68 4.52 6.56
C GLY A 26 6.75 5.31 5.79
N VAL A 27 6.59 6.63 5.72
CA VAL A 27 7.54 7.57 5.09
C VAL A 27 8.71 7.89 6.02
N SER A 28 9.69 8.65 5.53
CA SER A 28 10.81 9.15 6.33
C SER A 28 11.19 10.58 5.94
N ASP A 29 12.07 11.20 6.72
CA ASP A 29 12.64 12.52 6.39
C ASP A 29 13.48 12.50 5.11
N SER A 30 13.89 11.32 4.65
CA SER A 30 14.63 11.16 3.41
C SER A 30 13.74 11.03 2.17
N CYS A 31 12.50 10.55 2.32
CA CYS A 31 11.57 10.39 1.21
C CYS A 31 10.13 10.22 1.70
N ILE A 32 9.19 10.87 0.99
CA ILE A 32 7.75 10.72 1.22
C ILE A 32 7.03 10.10 0.01
N ALA A 33 7.75 9.48 -0.93
CA ALA A 33 7.13 8.88 -2.13
C ALA A 33 6.15 7.74 -1.78
N THR A 34 5.17 7.49 -2.66
CA THR A 34 4.26 6.35 -2.56
C THR A 34 4.63 5.27 -3.56
N PHE A 35 4.23 4.02 -3.30
CA PHE A 35 4.12 3.00 -4.33
C PHE A 35 2.83 3.18 -5.15
N PRO A 36 2.90 3.30 -6.49
CA PRO A 36 1.75 3.66 -7.32
C PRO A 36 0.93 2.47 -7.85
N GLY A 37 1.43 1.23 -7.74
CA GLY A 37 0.84 0.08 -8.42
C GLY A 37 -0.46 -0.42 -7.76
N ASP A 38 -1.56 -0.39 -8.50
CA ASP A 38 -2.85 -0.87 -7.98
C ASP A 38 -2.86 -2.39 -7.74
N MET A 39 -2.27 -3.15 -8.69
CA MET A 39 -2.20 -4.62 -8.65
C MET A 39 -1.51 -5.14 -7.38
N ALA A 40 -0.43 -4.50 -6.93
CA ALA A 40 0.28 -5.00 -5.74
C ALA A 40 -0.54 -4.80 -4.45
N VAL A 41 -1.48 -3.85 -4.43
CA VAL A 41 -2.44 -3.69 -3.32
C VAL A 41 -3.40 -4.87 -3.26
N ALA A 42 -3.90 -5.32 -4.41
CA ALA A 42 -4.71 -6.53 -4.49
C ALA A 42 -3.89 -7.79 -4.12
N MET A 43 -2.64 -7.90 -4.60
CA MET A 43 -1.76 -9.00 -4.20
C MET A 43 -1.49 -9.00 -2.69
N ARG A 44 -1.35 -7.83 -2.07
CA ARG A 44 -1.11 -7.70 -0.63
C ARG A 44 -2.29 -8.14 0.24
N VAL A 45 -3.53 -7.86 -0.18
CA VAL A 45 -4.71 -8.32 0.58
C VAL A 45 -4.93 -9.83 0.41
N LEU A 46 -4.46 -10.41 -0.70
CA LEU A 46 -4.53 -11.85 -1.00
C LEU A 46 -3.35 -12.66 -0.47
N ASP A 47 -2.39 -12.04 0.23
CA ASP A 47 -1.18 -12.70 0.75
C ASP A 47 -0.39 -13.45 -0.35
N ALA A 48 -0.19 -12.77 -1.49
CA ALA A 48 0.63 -13.28 -2.57
C ALA A 48 2.10 -13.51 -2.16
N VAL A 49 2.78 -14.38 -2.89
CA VAL A 49 4.21 -14.67 -2.75
C VAL A 49 4.90 -14.39 -4.07
N VAL A 50 6.00 -13.64 -4.03
CA VAL A 50 6.86 -13.35 -5.18
C VAL A 50 7.96 -14.40 -5.26
N GLU A 51 8.01 -15.13 -6.37
CA GLU A 51 9.02 -16.17 -6.62
C GLU A 51 10.18 -15.60 -7.42
N THR A 52 11.41 -15.85 -6.98
CA THR A 52 12.61 -15.33 -7.62
C THR A 52 13.66 -16.41 -7.87
N VAL A 53 14.58 -16.13 -8.78
CA VAL A 53 15.81 -16.90 -9.00
C VAL A 53 16.99 -15.95 -9.13
N ASP A 54 18.14 -16.29 -8.57
CA ASP A 54 19.38 -15.53 -8.77
C ASP A 54 20.28 -16.12 -9.86
N ALA A 55 21.40 -15.47 -10.13
CA ALA A 55 22.35 -15.90 -11.17
C ALA A 55 23.00 -17.28 -10.91
N THR A 56 22.94 -17.78 -9.67
CA THR A 56 23.43 -19.13 -9.31
C THR A 56 22.36 -20.21 -9.49
N GLY A 57 21.12 -19.81 -9.79
CA GLY A 57 19.96 -20.70 -9.86
C GLY A 57 19.26 -20.90 -8.50
N GLN A 58 19.71 -20.24 -7.43
CA GLN A 58 19.04 -20.30 -6.13
C GLN A 58 17.68 -19.62 -6.21
N ARG A 59 16.65 -20.29 -5.68
CA ARG A 59 15.27 -19.78 -5.65
C ARG A 59 14.90 -19.21 -4.29
N ARG A 60 14.08 -18.17 -4.27
CA ARG A 60 13.44 -17.65 -3.05
C ARG A 60 11.95 -17.42 -3.28
N SER A 61 11.20 -17.59 -2.21
CA SER A 61 9.78 -17.25 -2.11
C SER A 61 9.65 -16.11 -1.11
N ILE A 62 9.19 -14.95 -1.56
CA ILE A 62 9.17 -13.71 -0.78
C ILE A 62 7.72 -13.28 -0.58
N PRO A 63 7.17 -13.29 0.66
CA PRO A 63 5.84 -12.76 0.90
C PRO A 63 5.73 -11.33 0.38
N ILE A 64 4.63 -11.01 -0.31
CA ILE A 64 4.42 -9.65 -0.85
C ILE A 64 4.41 -8.57 0.25
N ALA A 65 4.10 -8.97 1.50
CA ALA A 65 4.20 -8.13 2.68
C ALA A 65 5.63 -7.64 2.97
N ASP A 66 6.64 -8.41 2.54
CA ASP A 66 8.06 -8.18 2.78
C ASP A 66 8.81 -7.75 1.52
N PHE A 67 8.16 -7.82 0.35
CA PHE A 67 8.81 -7.55 -0.93
C PHE A 67 9.20 -6.07 -1.12
N HIS A 68 8.25 -5.17 -0.85
CA HIS A 68 8.46 -3.72 -0.94
C HIS A 68 8.91 -3.15 0.41
N ARG A 69 9.88 -2.24 0.36
CA ARG A 69 10.51 -1.66 1.55
C ARG A 69 9.79 -0.39 2.02
N LEU A 70 9.93 -0.10 3.30
CA LEU A 70 9.77 1.27 3.78
C LEU A 70 11.02 2.07 3.45
N TRP A 71 10.89 3.39 3.33
CA TRP A 71 12.00 4.23 2.88
C TRP A 71 13.17 4.26 3.86
N GLY A 72 12.89 4.35 5.16
CA GLY A 72 13.94 4.44 6.18
C GLY A 72 15.03 5.45 5.79
N ASP A 73 16.27 4.99 5.80
CA ASP A 73 17.49 5.71 5.44
C ASP A 73 17.96 5.48 3.97
N LYS A 74 17.37 4.50 3.26
CA LYS A 74 17.81 4.07 1.91
C LYS A 74 16.67 4.12 0.89
N PRO A 75 16.11 5.31 0.60
CA PRO A 75 14.96 5.44 -0.29
C PRO A 75 15.27 5.07 -1.75
N GLU A 76 16.53 4.94 -2.15
CA GLU A 76 16.93 4.44 -3.48
C GLU A 76 16.69 2.94 -3.67
N GLN A 77 16.33 2.21 -2.60
CA GLN A 77 16.05 0.77 -2.65
C GLN A 77 14.55 0.51 -2.45
N ASP A 78 13.84 0.20 -3.53
CA ASP A 78 12.38 -0.01 -3.51
C ASP A 78 11.97 -1.38 -2.98
N THR A 79 12.77 -2.40 -3.27
CA THR A 79 12.44 -3.82 -3.00
C THR A 79 13.58 -4.53 -2.29
N VAL A 80 13.33 -5.75 -1.83
CA VAL A 80 14.33 -6.65 -1.22
C VAL A 80 15.08 -7.52 -2.24
N LEU A 81 14.92 -7.24 -3.55
CA LEU A 81 15.64 -7.95 -4.59
C LEU A 81 17.14 -7.65 -4.52
N LYS A 82 17.94 -8.69 -4.72
CA LYS A 82 19.37 -8.55 -4.94
C LYS A 82 19.65 -8.12 -6.39
N GLN A 83 20.81 -7.55 -6.63
CA GLN A 83 21.27 -7.25 -7.99
C GLN A 83 21.30 -8.55 -8.82
N GLY A 84 20.62 -8.54 -9.98
CA GLY A 84 20.55 -9.71 -10.87
C GLY A 84 19.57 -10.79 -10.43
N GLU A 85 18.80 -10.58 -9.34
CA GLU A 85 17.71 -11.48 -8.95
C GLU A 85 16.48 -11.22 -9.84
N LEU A 86 15.96 -12.29 -10.44
CA LEU A 86 14.86 -12.24 -11.41
C LEU A 86 13.58 -12.78 -10.78
N ILE A 87 12.49 -12.00 -10.85
CA ILE A 87 11.14 -12.49 -10.53
C ILE A 87 10.71 -13.46 -11.64
N THR A 88 10.30 -14.66 -11.26
CA THR A 88 9.88 -15.71 -12.19
C THR A 88 8.38 -15.99 -12.13
N ALA A 89 7.76 -15.78 -10.98
CA ALA A 89 6.31 -15.99 -10.80
C ALA A 89 5.76 -15.20 -9.62
N VAL A 90 4.43 -15.16 -9.53
CA VAL A 90 3.69 -14.77 -8.33
C VAL A 90 2.71 -15.88 -8.01
N THR A 91 2.79 -16.41 -6.79
CA THR A 91 1.91 -17.47 -6.29
C THR A 91 0.82 -16.86 -5.42
N LEU A 92 -0.43 -17.24 -5.68
CA LEU A 92 -1.57 -16.90 -4.82
C LEU A 92 -1.99 -18.13 -4.00
N PRO A 93 -2.42 -17.94 -2.74
CA PRO A 93 -3.04 -19.02 -1.97
C PRO A 93 -4.40 -19.41 -2.57
N LYS A 94 -5.03 -20.45 -1.99
CA LYS A 94 -6.39 -20.85 -2.38
C LYS A 94 -7.37 -19.66 -2.26
N PRO A 95 -8.41 -19.59 -3.11
CA PRO A 95 -9.40 -18.53 -3.04
C PRO A 95 -10.02 -18.39 -1.64
N LEU A 96 -10.11 -17.16 -1.14
CA LEU A 96 -10.62 -16.85 0.20
C LEU A 96 -12.16 -16.89 0.29
N GLY A 97 -12.87 -16.99 -0.84
CA GLY A 97 -14.31 -16.72 -0.90
C GLY A 97 -14.63 -15.25 -0.60
N GLY A 98 -15.86 -15.00 -0.16
CA GLY A 98 -16.34 -13.66 0.17
C GLY A 98 -16.55 -12.75 -1.03
N LYS A 99 -17.01 -11.52 -0.76
CA LYS A 99 -17.11 -10.44 -1.76
C LYS A 99 -15.76 -9.71 -1.85
N GLN A 100 -15.28 -9.44 -3.06
CA GLN A 100 -14.00 -8.78 -3.30
C GLN A 100 -14.21 -7.42 -3.97
N PHE A 101 -13.50 -6.40 -3.47
CA PHE A 101 -13.65 -5.02 -3.90
C PHE A 101 -12.29 -4.39 -4.20
N TYR A 102 -12.27 -3.48 -5.18
CA TYR A 102 -11.17 -2.58 -5.43
C TYR A 102 -11.69 -1.16 -5.71
N GLU A 103 -11.74 -0.33 -4.68
CA GLU A 103 -12.18 1.05 -4.78
C GLU A 103 -10.98 1.97 -5.01
N LYS A 104 -10.99 2.73 -6.11
CA LYS A 104 -9.88 3.61 -6.50
C LYS A 104 -10.34 5.06 -6.64
N VAL A 105 -10.00 5.89 -5.65
CA VAL A 105 -10.32 7.31 -5.67
C VAL A 105 -9.24 8.11 -6.39
N ARG A 106 -9.65 8.94 -7.34
CA ARG A 106 -8.77 9.74 -8.21
C ARG A 106 -9.47 11.01 -8.68
N ASP A 107 -8.68 12.03 -9.03
CA ASP A 107 -9.20 13.35 -9.43
C ASP A 107 -10.02 13.32 -10.73
N ARG A 108 -9.75 12.36 -11.62
CA ARG A 108 -10.47 12.17 -12.88
C ARG A 108 -10.91 10.74 -13.09
N ALA A 109 -11.94 10.53 -13.90
CA ALA A 109 -12.62 9.26 -14.03
C ALA A 109 -11.73 8.08 -14.50
N SER A 110 -10.68 8.33 -15.29
CA SER A 110 -9.76 7.29 -15.78
C SER A 110 -8.35 7.82 -16.06
N TYR A 111 -7.42 6.93 -16.40
CA TYR A 111 -6.02 7.24 -16.75
C TYR A 111 -5.32 8.06 -15.64
N ALA A 112 -5.50 7.67 -14.37
CA ALA A 112 -4.84 8.32 -13.25
C ALA A 112 -4.51 7.30 -12.15
N TYR A 113 -3.41 7.56 -11.43
CA TYR A 113 -3.05 6.85 -10.21
C TYR A 113 -4.03 7.17 -9.07
N ALA A 114 -4.01 6.34 -8.03
CA ALA A 114 -4.87 6.51 -6.87
C ALA A 114 -4.39 7.68 -5.99
N LEU A 115 -5.30 8.53 -5.55
CA LEU A 115 -5.07 9.35 -4.35
C LEU A 115 -5.08 8.46 -3.11
N VAL A 116 -6.09 7.60 -3.04
CA VAL A 116 -6.23 6.47 -2.13
C VAL A 116 -6.93 5.35 -2.89
N SER A 117 -6.51 4.10 -2.68
CA SER A 117 -7.31 2.93 -3.07
C SER A 117 -7.49 1.97 -1.90
N VAL A 118 -8.57 1.20 -1.94
CA VAL A 118 -8.93 0.17 -0.95
C VAL A 118 -9.15 -1.14 -1.68
N ALA A 119 -8.31 -2.14 -1.40
CA ALA A 119 -8.58 -3.52 -1.78
C ALA A 119 -9.14 -4.26 -0.56
N ALA A 120 -10.28 -4.93 -0.71
CA ALA A 120 -10.92 -5.62 0.40
C ALA A 120 -11.49 -6.98 -0.01
N VAL A 121 -11.42 -7.93 0.92
CA VAL A 121 -12.16 -9.21 0.86
C VAL A 121 -13.04 -9.27 2.10
N ILE A 122 -14.36 -9.24 1.91
CA ILE A 122 -15.36 -9.17 2.99
C ILE A 122 -16.16 -10.47 3.03
N GLN A 123 -16.21 -11.10 4.20
CA GLN A 123 -16.95 -12.33 4.46
C GLN A 123 -18.41 -12.03 4.86
N PRO A 124 -19.33 -13.02 4.78
CA PRO A 124 -20.73 -12.83 5.12
C PRO A 124 -20.98 -12.34 6.56
N ASP A 125 -20.09 -12.66 7.50
CA ASP A 125 -20.16 -12.23 8.91
C ASP A 125 -19.57 -10.83 9.15
N GLY A 126 -19.14 -10.13 8.09
CA GLY A 126 -18.53 -8.81 8.18
C GLY A 126 -17.04 -8.82 8.55
N THR A 127 -16.43 -9.99 8.77
CA THR A 127 -14.98 -10.13 8.88
C THR A 127 -14.31 -10.03 7.50
N GLY A 128 -12.99 -9.97 7.44
CA GLY A 128 -12.31 -9.87 6.15
C GLY A 128 -10.87 -9.42 6.26
N ARG A 129 -10.38 -8.86 5.15
CA ARG A 129 -9.04 -8.26 5.03
C ARG A 129 -9.10 -7.00 4.21
N VAL A 130 -8.23 -6.04 4.52
CA VAL A 130 -8.14 -4.77 3.78
C VAL A 130 -6.69 -4.35 3.56
N ALA A 131 -6.41 -3.79 2.39
CA ALA A 131 -5.16 -3.13 2.06
C ALA A 131 -5.42 -1.78 1.39
N PHE A 132 -4.52 -0.83 1.58
CA PHE A 132 -4.61 0.54 1.07
C PHE A 132 -3.48 0.83 0.08
N GLY A 133 -3.83 1.56 -0.99
CA GLY A 133 -2.88 2.09 -1.98
C GLY A 133 -2.83 3.61 -1.98
N GLY A 134 -1.78 4.18 -2.59
CA GLY A 134 -1.60 5.64 -2.70
C GLY A 134 -1.25 6.34 -1.38
N VAL A 135 -1.00 5.61 -0.29
CA VAL A 135 -0.80 6.17 1.05
C VAL A 135 0.60 5.96 1.63
N ALA A 136 1.36 4.99 1.10
CA ALA A 136 2.61 4.53 1.70
C ALA A 136 3.64 4.11 0.64
N PRO A 137 4.91 3.88 1.04
CA PRO A 137 5.99 3.35 0.17
C PRO A 137 5.74 1.97 -0.41
N ARG A 138 4.74 1.26 0.10
CA ARG A 138 4.35 -0.10 -0.27
C ARG A 138 2.84 -0.27 -0.13
N PRO A 139 2.23 -1.32 -0.71
CA PRO A 139 0.88 -1.74 -0.35
C PRO A 139 0.69 -1.82 1.16
N TRP A 140 -0.27 -1.06 1.71
CA TRP A 140 -0.37 -0.84 3.15
C TRP A 140 -1.48 -1.71 3.75
N ARG A 141 -1.10 -2.70 4.56
CA ARG A 141 -2.03 -3.53 5.33
C ARG A 141 -1.44 -3.77 6.71
N VAL A 142 -2.31 -3.72 7.71
CA VAL A 142 -2.00 -4.02 9.11
C VAL A 142 -3.00 -5.10 9.55
N GLU A 143 -2.51 -6.30 9.83
CA GLU A 143 -3.34 -7.47 10.15
C GLU A 143 -4.24 -7.20 11.37
N ALA A 144 -3.73 -6.48 12.37
CA ALA A 144 -4.50 -6.08 13.53
C ALA A 144 -5.65 -5.11 13.21
N ALA A 145 -5.62 -4.42 12.07
CA ALA A 145 -6.73 -3.58 11.60
C ALA A 145 -7.82 -4.40 10.91
N ASP A 146 -7.46 -5.51 10.23
CA ASP A 146 -8.44 -6.42 9.59
C ASP A 146 -9.46 -6.93 10.62
N ALA A 147 -9.00 -7.28 11.82
CA ALA A 147 -9.85 -7.76 12.92
C ALA A 147 -10.89 -6.73 13.40
N LEU A 148 -10.76 -5.46 13.00
CA LEU A 148 -11.67 -4.38 13.36
C LEU A 148 -12.74 -4.10 12.29
N LEU A 149 -12.76 -4.83 11.16
CA LEU A 149 -13.77 -4.67 10.10
C LEU A 149 -15.22 -4.74 10.62
N PRO A 150 -15.59 -5.65 11.54
CA PRO A 150 -16.94 -5.66 12.13
C PRO A 150 -17.30 -4.39 12.92
N ARG A 151 -16.29 -3.63 13.37
CA ARG A 151 -16.46 -2.35 14.09
C ARG A 151 -16.51 -1.14 13.14
N GLY A 152 -16.41 -1.36 11.83
CA GLY A 152 -16.55 -0.34 10.80
C GLY A 152 -15.25 0.38 10.42
N ALA A 153 -15.36 1.18 9.35
CA ALA A 153 -14.20 1.78 8.68
C ALA A 153 -13.33 2.64 9.59
N ALA A 154 -13.92 3.42 10.51
CA ALA A 154 -13.17 4.30 11.40
C ALA A 154 -12.27 3.53 12.38
N ALA A 155 -12.74 2.39 12.91
CA ALA A 155 -11.92 1.55 13.80
C ALA A 155 -10.73 0.95 13.03
N VAL A 156 -10.99 0.48 11.81
CA VAL A 156 -9.97 -0.08 10.92
C VAL A 156 -8.92 0.96 10.57
N THR A 157 -9.32 2.15 10.09
CA THR A 157 -8.36 3.17 9.65
C THR A 157 -7.61 3.81 10.82
N ALA A 158 -8.24 3.99 11.98
CA ALA A 158 -7.54 4.45 13.18
C ALA A 158 -6.38 3.52 13.54
N ARG A 159 -6.58 2.20 13.43
CA ARG A 159 -5.52 1.21 13.66
C ARG A 159 -4.51 1.14 12.52
N ALA A 160 -4.99 1.11 11.27
CA ALA A 160 -4.13 0.96 10.10
C ALA A 160 -3.21 2.16 9.90
N PHE A 161 -3.66 3.37 10.25
CA PHE A 161 -2.90 4.62 10.09
C PHE A 161 -2.30 5.14 11.39
N GLN A 162 -2.17 4.29 12.41
CA GLN A 162 -1.47 4.67 13.63
C GLN A 162 -0.01 5.03 13.33
N GLY A 163 0.40 6.24 13.73
CA GLY A 163 1.74 6.76 13.43
C GLY A 163 1.86 7.43 12.04
N ALA A 164 0.75 7.73 11.36
CA ALA A 164 0.79 8.53 10.15
C ALA A 164 1.33 9.95 10.41
N THR A 165 2.16 10.43 9.49
CA THR A 165 2.83 11.74 9.51
C THR A 165 2.56 12.49 8.19
N PRO A 166 1.31 12.92 7.94
CA PRO A 166 0.98 13.62 6.71
C PRO A 166 1.62 15.02 6.66
N THR A 167 1.86 15.50 5.45
CA THR A 167 2.08 16.91 5.16
C THR A 167 0.74 17.66 5.11
N LYS A 168 0.77 18.99 5.10
CA LYS A 168 -0.43 19.83 4.93
C LYS A 168 -1.22 19.46 3.66
N ASP A 169 -0.53 19.24 2.54
CA ASP A 169 -1.17 19.02 1.23
C ASP A 169 -1.82 17.65 1.08
N ASN A 170 -1.38 16.65 1.84
CA ASN A 170 -1.88 15.27 1.74
C ASN A 170 -2.62 14.75 2.98
N ALA A 171 -2.82 15.60 4.00
CA ALA A 171 -3.61 15.27 5.19
C ALA A 171 -5.03 14.80 4.85
N PHE A 172 -5.60 15.26 3.73
CA PHE A 172 -6.91 14.82 3.25
C PHE A 172 -6.99 13.32 2.95
N LYS A 173 -5.86 12.62 2.73
CA LYS A 173 -5.84 11.19 2.42
C LYS A 173 -6.33 10.33 3.59
N LEU A 174 -6.15 10.75 4.84
CA LEU A 174 -6.60 10.00 6.02
C LEU A 174 -8.13 9.91 6.13
N PRO A 175 -8.90 11.03 6.11
CA PRO A 175 -10.35 10.96 6.04
C PRO A 175 -10.83 10.34 4.72
N LEU A 176 -10.11 10.53 3.61
CA LEU A 176 -10.46 9.91 2.33
C LEU A 176 -10.39 8.37 2.40
N ALA A 177 -9.34 7.80 2.99
CA ALA A 177 -9.21 6.36 3.19
C ALA A 177 -10.34 5.79 4.04
N THR A 178 -10.73 6.53 5.09
CA THR A 178 -11.85 6.14 5.96
C THR A 178 -13.17 6.13 5.19
N ARG A 179 -13.42 7.16 4.38
CA ARG A 179 -14.65 7.27 3.57
C ARG A 179 -14.70 6.24 2.45
N ALA A 180 -13.58 5.97 1.77
CA ALA A 180 -13.48 4.95 0.74
C ALA A 180 -13.76 3.55 1.32
N LEU A 181 -13.18 3.21 2.47
CA LEU A 181 -13.48 1.94 3.14
C LEU A 181 -14.94 1.89 3.61
N ALA A 182 -15.49 2.98 4.14
CA ALA A 182 -16.91 3.03 4.52
C ALA A 182 -17.84 2.75 3.33
N SER A 183 -17.51 3.27 2.14
CA SER A 183 -18.23 2.99 0.90
C SER A 183 -18.18 1.51 0.55
N VAL A 184 -16.99 0.89 0.57
CA VAL A 184 -16.81 -0.55 0.31
C VAL A 184 -17.62 -1.40 1.31
N LEU A 185 -17.60 -1.05 2.60
CA LEU A 185 -18.36 -1.79 3.62
C LEU A 185 -19.88 -1.62 3.48
N ALA A 186 -20.35 -0.48 2.95
CA ALA A 186 -21.76 -0.29 2.65
C ALA A 186 -22.18 -1.13 1.44
N GLU A 187 -21.37 -1.16 0.38
CA GLU A 187 -21.60 -1.98 -0.81
C GLU A 187 -21.58 -3.48 -0.47
N ALA A 188 -20.69 -3.92 0.41
CA ALA A 188 -20.63 -5.32 0.84
C ALA A 188 -21.91 -5.81 1.54
N LYS A 189 -22.67 -4.91 2.18
CA LYS A 189 -23.93 -5.21 2.86
C LYS A 189 -25.14 -5.26 1.92
N ALA A 190 -25.05 -4.62 0.75
CA ALA A 190 -26.08 -4.68 -0.28
C ALA A 190 -26.09 -6.05 -0.97
#